data_AF-A0A1M3IBI6-F1
#
_entry.id   AF-A0A1M3IBI6-F1
#
_cell.length_a   1.000
_cell.length_b   1.000
_cell.length_c   1.000
_cell.angle_alpha   90.00
_cell.angle_beta   90.00
_cell.angle_gamma   90.00
#
_symmetry.space_group_name_H-M   'P 1'
#
loop_
_entity.id
_entity.type
_entity.pdbx_description
1 polymer ?
#
loop_
_entity_poly.entity_id
_entity_poly.type
_entity_poly.pdbx_seq_one_letter_code
_entity_poly.pdbx_strand_id
1 'polypeptide(L)'
;MEQPNNQFIDKLVGLPKDQEHLEHEWHRYIIEQITQIGGKKIEEFEIEKTSNDIALIHFAEKSADNFLKEYGRDKQITVPIKNIHVLKEHGTEEYTEGHFSRGAHSSTLKSILIDRNPSDTAFSLTLFHELMHLKSYTALQVLPSTEEDAAQVRPYRNGIAVVSRDGKTTYLNNLEEAIIGYATEQFYNNSVKINSLFKDEKFDVSIDTSRREEVEKLYTLVDMLFQKNQDSFSSKEEVLGLFIHAQANGDLFKVGRLIEKTLGEGTLKKLDATILK
;
A
#
# COMPACT_ATOMS: atom_id res chain seq x y z
N MET A 1 -16.22 -17.35 -22.71
CA MET A 1 -14.98 -16.99 -21.99
C MET A 1 -15.23 -15.65 -21.34
N GLU A 2 -15.50 -15.63 -20.04
CA GLU A 2 -15.60 -14.37 -19.28
C GLU A 2 -14.25 -13.67 -19.33
N GLN A 3 -14.26 -12.37 -19.63
CA GLN A 3 -13.04 -11.57 -19.56
C GLN A 3 -12.48 -11.64 -18.13
N PRO A 4 -11.16 -11.75 -17.94
CA PRO A 4 -10.58 -11.58 -16.61
C PRO A 4 -10.89 -10.15 -16.18
N ASN A 5 -11.89 -10.02 -15.33
CA ASN A 5 -12.39 -8.76 -14.80
C ASN A 5 -11.19 -8.09 -14.12
N ASN A 6 -10.60 -7.08 -14.77
CA ASN A 6 -9.36 -6.47 -14.31
C ASN A 6 -9.65 -5.45 -13.21
N GLN A 7 -10.38 -5.90 -12.19
CA GLN A 7 -10.87 -5.13 -11.05
C GLN A 7 -9.75 -4.66 -10.11
N PHE A 8 -8.48 -4.65 -10.52
CA PHE A 8 -7.35 -4.43 -9.62
C PHE A 8 -6.68 -3.10 -9.86
N ILE A 9 -6.37 -2.80 -11.11
CA ILE A 9 -5.77 -1.52 -11.49
C ILE A 9 -6.90 -0.51 -11.63
N ASP A 10 -6.74 0.67 -11.03
CA ASP A 10 -7.70 1.76 -11.19
C ASP A 10 -7.44 2.53 -12.48
N LYS A 11 -6.19 2.58 -12.93
CA LYS A 11 -5.79 3.32 -14.12
C LYS A 11 -4.49 2.80 -14.72
N LEU A 12 -4.44 2.65 -16.04
CA LEU A 12 -3.21 2.53 -16.81
C LEU A 12 -2.92 3.84 -17.55
N VAL A 13 -1.66 4.31 -17.55
CA VAL A 13 -1.26 5.54 -18.23
C VAL A 13 0.02 5.32 -19.06
N GLY A 14 0.28 6.20 -20.03
CA GLY A 14 1.50 6.14 -20.83
C GLY A 14 1.44 5.17 -22.01
N LEU A 15 0.26 4.64 -22.35
CA LEU A 15 0.07 3.96 -23.63
C LEU A 15 0.21 4.95 -24.79
N PRO A 16 0.93 4.59 -25.86
CA PRO A 16 0.85 5.31 -27.13
C PRO A 16 -0.61 5.41 -27.60
N LYS A 17 -1.00 6.56 -28.18
CA LYS A 17 -2.40 6.82 -28.60
C LYS A 17 -2.93 5.81 -29.62
N ASP A 18 -2.04 5.25 -30.43
CA ASP A 18 -2.32 4.21 -31.42
C ASP A 18 -2.45 2.81 -30.80
N GLN A 19 -2.09 2.65 -29.52
CA GLN A 19 -2.10 1.36 -28.80
C GLN A 19 -3.07 1.33 -27.60
N GLU A 20 -3.91 2.35 -27.42
CA GLU A 20 -4.95 2.36 -26.35
C GLU A 20 -5.88 1.15 -26.43
N HIS A 21 -6.12 0.61 -27.64
CA HIS A 21 -6.94 -0.58 -27.87
C HIS A 21 -6.29 -1.91 -27.43
N LEU A 22 -4.98 -1.89 -27.09
CA LEU A 22 -4.19 -3.06 -26.69
C LEU A 22 -4.02 -3.21 -25.18
N GLU A 23 -4.80 -2.46 -24.38
CA GLU A 23 -4.74 -2.50 -22.90
C GLU A 23 -4.79 -3.94 -22.34
N HIS A 24 -5.55 -4.84 -22.97
CA HIS A 24 -5.61 -6.26 -22.57
C HIS A 24 -4.33 -7.06 -22.88
N GLU A 25 -3.61 -6.74 -23.97
CA GLU A 25 -2.37 -7.41 -24.34
C GLU A 25 -1.21 -6.96 -23.46
N TRP A 26 -1.16 -5.67 -23.12
CA TRP A 26 -0.24 -5.13 -22.12
C TRP A 26 -0.42 -5.80 -20.76
N HIS A 27 -1.66 -6.04 -20.31
CA HIS A 27 -1.91 -6.77 -19.06
C HIS A 27 -1.32 -8.19 -19.04
N ARG A 28 -1.36 -8.91 -20.16
CA ARG A 28 -0.77 -10.25 -20.25
C ARG A 28 0.76 -10.16 -20.21
N TYR A 29 1.34 -9.23 -20.96
CA TYR A 29 2.78 -8.99 -21.02
C TYR A 29 3.38 -8.59 -19.66
N ILE A 30 2.66 -7.77 -18.88
CA ILE A 30 3.05 -7.35 -17.52
C ILE A 30 3.18 -8.57 -16.58
N ILE A 31 2.21 -9.49 -16.63
CA ILE A 31 2.21 -10.69 -15.77
C ILE A 31 3.42 -11.57 -16.10
N GLU A 32 3.78 -11.71 -17.37
CA GLU A 32 4.88 -12.55 -17.84
C GLU A 32 6.27 -11.99 -17.48
N GLN A 33 6.46 -10.66 -17.48
CA GLN A 33 7.75 -10.04 -17.20
C GLN A 33 8.14 -10.09 -15.71
N ILE A 34 7.18 -10.09 -14.80
CA ILE A 34 7.48 -9.89 -13.38
C ILE A 34 7.81 -11.19 -12.64
N THR A 35 7.41 -12.35 -13.17
CA THR A 35 7.86 -13.67 -12.69
C THR A 35 9.39 -13.83 -12.71
N GLN A 36 10.10 -12.96 -13.44
CA GLN A 36 11.55 -13.01 -13.58
C GLN A 36 12.34 -12.26 -12.49
N ILE A 37 11.69 -11.44 -11.64
CA ILE A 37 12.37 -10.54 -10.68
C ILE A 37 12.98 -11.25 -9.46
N GLY A 38 12.49 -12.43 -9.06
CA GLY A 38 12.87 -13.06 -7.80
C GLY A 38 14.28 -13.66 -7.71
N GLY A 39 15.01 -13.82 -8.83
CA GLY A 39 16.32 -14.51 -8.87
C GLY A 39 16.29 -16.02 -8.53
N LYS A 40 15.33 -16.45 -7.71
CA LYS A 40 14.99 -17.82 -7.31
C LYS A 40 13.47 -17.98 -7.26
N LYS A 41 13.03 -19.25 -7.19
CA LYS A 41 11.62 -19.60 -7.06
C LYS A 41 11.15 -19.31 -5.65
N ILE A 42 10.06 -18.54 -5.52
CA ILE A 42 9.45 -18.20 -4.23
C ILE A 42 9.05 -19.45 -3.43
N GLU A 43 8.71 -20.53 -4.13
CA GLU A 43 8.34 -21.82 -3.58
C GLU A 43 9.45 -22.45 -2.71
N GLU A 44 10.70 -22.00 -2.82
CA GLU A 44 11.81 -22.44 -1.97
C GLU A 44 11.75 -21.85 -0.55
N PHE A 45 11.05 -20.73 -0.37
CA PHE A 45 10.93 -20.00 0.89
C PHE A 45 9.53 -20.10 1.50
N GLU A 46 8.52 -20.34 0.65
CA GLU A 46 7.12 -20.41 1.05
C GLU A 46 6.84 -21.67 1.87
N ILE A 47 6.10 -21.49 2.97
CA ILE A 47 5.60 -22.57 3.81
C ILE A 47 4.12 -22.82 3.55
N GLU A 48 3.68 -24.06 3.81
CA GLU A 48 2.26 -24.38 3.75
C GLU A 48 1.50 -23.58 4.82
N LYS A 49 0.46 -22.86 4.39
CA LYS A 49 -0.39 -22.08 5.28
C LYS A 49 -1.22 -23.02 6.14
N THR A 50 -1.17 -22.83 7.44
CA THR A 50 -2.06 -23.54 8.37
C THR A 50 -3.49 -23.01 8.28
N SER A 51 -4.45 -23.73 8.86
CA SER A 51 -5.82 -23.23 8.99
C SER A 51 -5.90 -21.93 9.81
N ASN A 52 -4.97 -21.74 10.75
CA ASN A 52 -4.87 -20.50 11.52
C ASN A 52 -4.40 -19.34 10.63
N ASP A 53 -3.37 -19.55 9.81
CA ASP A 53 -2.85 -18.51 8.90
C ASP A 53 -3.94 -18.04 7.92
N ILE A 54 -4.74 -18.98 7.40
CA ILE A 54 -5.88 -18.66 6.53
C ILE A 54 -6.92 -17.81 7.28
N ALA A 55 -7.21 -18.13 8.55
CA ALA A 55 -8.14 -17.35 9.36
C ALA A 55 -7.64 -15.92 9.62
N LEU A 56 -6.35 -15.76 9.91
CA LEU A 56 -5.69 -14.46 10.10
C LEU A 56 -5.68 -13.65 8.80
N ILE A 57 -5.42 -14.29 7.66
CA ILE A 57 -5.48 -13.66 6.33
C ILE A 57 -6.88 -13.10 6.06
N HIS A 58 -7.92 -13.91 6.23
CA HIS A 58 -9.30 -13.47 6.03
C HIS A 58 -9.71 -12.35 6.99
N PHE A 59 -9.24 -12.40 8.23
CA PHE A 59 -9.47 -11.34 9.20
C PHE A 59 -8.82 -10.02 8.76
N ALA A 60 -7.54 -10.03 8.39
CA ALA A 60 -6.83 -8.83 7.93
C ALA A 60 -7.43 -8.26 6.63
N GLU A 61 -7.75 -9.11 5.64
CA GLU A 61 -8.40 -8.67 4.40
C GLU A 61 -9.73 -7.97 4.66
N LYS A 62 -10.60 -8.58 5.46
CA LYS A 62 -11.91 -8.00 5.78
C LYS A 62 -11.78 -6.68 6.53
N SER A 63 -10.81 -6.58 7.44
CA SER A 63 -10.56 -5.34 8.16
C SER A 63 -10.03 -4.24 7.25
N ALA A 64 -9.14 -4.56 6.31
CA ALA A 64 -8.65 -3.60 5.33
C ALA A 64 -9.78 -3.10 4.42
N ASP A 65 -10.64 -4.00 3.95
CA ASP A 65 -11.81 -3.65 3.14
C ASP A 65 -12.79 -2.73 3.89
N ASN A 66 -13.07 -3.05 5.17
CA ASN A 66 -13.94 -2.22 6.00
C ASN A 66 -13.33 -0.83 6.22
N PHE A 67 -12.04 -0.76 6.56
CA PHE A 67 -11.35 0.51 6.78
C PHE A 67 -11.39 1.38 5.52
N LEU A 68 -11.00 0.85 4.36
CA LEU A 68 -11.01 1.61 3.11
C LEU A 68 -12.43 2.06 2.71
N LYS A 69 -13.45 1.23 2.97
CA LYS A 69 -14.85 1.56 2.71
C LYS A 69 -15.34 2.75 3.55
N GLU A 70 -14.91 2.88 4.80
CA GLU A 70 -15.23 4.04 5.65
C GLU A 70 -14.75 5.36 5.03
N TYR A 71 -13.67 5.32 4.23
CA TYR A 71 -13.13 6.47 3.50
C TYR A 71 -13.54 6.53 2.03
N GLY A 72 -14.62 5.83 1.66
CA GLY A 72 -15.28 5.96 0.36
C GLY A 72 -14.67 5.12 -0.76
N ARG A 73 -13.88 4.09 -0.45
CA ARG A 73 -13.42 3.11 -1.45
C ARG A 73 -14.53 2.10 -1.73
N ASP A 74 -15.27 2.31 -2.81
CA ASP A 74 -16.33 1.38 -3.23
C ASP A 74 -15.80 0.14 -3.97
N LYS A 75 -14.60 0.24 -4.54
CA LYS A 75 -13.98 -0.83 -5.30
C LYS A 75 -13.39 -1.89 -4.36
N GLN A 76 -13.98 -3.08 -4.37
CA GLN A 76 -13.47 -4.22 -3.63
C GLN A 76 -12.34 -4.92 -4.41
N ILE A 77 -11.19 -5.05 -3.76
CA ILE A 77 -10.01 -5.70 -4.32
C ILE A 77 -9.82 -7.02 -3.56
N THR A 78 -10.09 -8.16 -4.20
CA THR A 78 -9.90 -9.48 -3.58
C THR A 78 -8.50 -10.01 -3.87
N VAL A 79 -7.68 -10.24 -2.86
CA VAL A 79 -6.35 -10.83 -3.04
C VAL A 79 -6.49 -12.35 -2.92
N PRO A 80 -6.28 -13.14 -3.99
CA PRO A 80 -6.37 -14.60 -3.87
C PRO A 80 -5.37 -15.11 -2.83
N ILE A 81 -5.76 -16.07 -1.99
CA ILE A 81 -4.87 -16.65 -0.96
C ILE A 81 -3.55 -17.14 -1.55
N LYS A 82 -3.59 -17.71 -2.77
CA LYS A 82 -2.39 -18.17 -3.49
C LYS A 82 -1.40 -17.06 -3.87
N ASN A 83 -1.81 -15.79 -3.80
CA ASN A 83 -0.97 -14.63 -4.03
C ASN A 83 -0.43 -14.02 -2.72
N ILE A 84 -0.84 -14.53 -1.57
CA ILE A 84 -0.27 -14.15 -0.27
C ILE A 84 0.73 -15.24 0.07
N HIS A 85 2.01 -14.99 -0.12
CA HIS A 85 3.08 -15.95 0.10
C HIS A 85 3.55 -15.82 1.54
N VAL A 86 3.28 -16.86 2.33
CA VAL A 86 3.70 -16.94 3.73
C VAL A 86 5.03 -17.65 3.77
N LEU A 87 6.08 -16.92 4.15
CA LEU A 87 7.46 -17.42 4.17
C LEU A 87 7.84 -17.85 5.60
N LYS A 88 8.89 -18.64 5.74
CA LYS A 88 9.54 -18.86 7.04
C LYS A 88 10.02 -17.51 7.63
N GLU A 89 10.30 -17.48 8.94
CA GLU A 89 10.92 -16.30 9.57
C GLU A 89 12.23 -15.92 8.85
N HIS A 90 12.41 -14.63 8.55
CA HIS A 90 13.46 -14.05 7.71
C HIS A 90 13.43 -14.45 6.22
N GLY A 91 12.40 -15.16 5.78
CA GLY A 91 12.27 -15.60 4.39
C GLY A 91 12.11 -14.44 3.40
N THR A 92 11.45 -13.35 3.81
CA THR A 92 11.29 -12.14 2.99
C THR A 92 12.63 -11.47 2.76
N GLU A 93 13.44 -11.32 3.81
CA GLU A 93 14.79 -10.77 3.70
C GLU A 93 15.71 -11.62 2.83
N GLU A 94 15.69 -12.94 3.02
CA GLU A 94 16.46 -13.87 2.20
C GLU A 94 16.04 -13.84 0.72
N TYR A 95 14.73 -13.85 0.44
CA TYR A 95 14.21 -13.84 -0.93
C TYR A 95 14.46 -12.51 -1.66
N THR A 96 14.37 -11.40 -0.92
CA THR A 96 14.54 -10.05 -1.48
C THR A 96 15.97 -9.54 -1.39
N GLU A 97 16.93 -10.41 -1.03
CA GLU A 97 18.35 -10.06 -0.87
C GLU A 97 18.58 -8.85 0.04
N GLY A 98 17.79 -8.73 1.11
CA GLY A 98 17.88 -7.66 2.10
C GLY A 98 17.13 -6.37 1.75
N HIS A 99 16.39 -6.31 0.65
CA HIS A 99 15.61 -5.12 0.29
C HIS A 99 14.39 -4.91 1.20
N PHE A 100 13.80 -5.99 1.69
CA PHE A 100 12.64 -5.98 2.59
C PHE A 100 12.89 -6.95 3.74
N SER A 101 12.35 -6.70 4.93
CA SER A 101 12.65 -7.52 6.11
C SER A 101 11.55 -8.54 6.45
N ARG A 102 10.31 -8.07 6.64
CA ARG A 102 9.20 -8.88 7.22
C ARG A 102 8.00 -9.06 6.29
N GLY A 103 7.84 -8.14 5.35
CA GLY A 103 6.73 -8.13 4.41
C GLY A 103 7.05 -7.22 3.24
N ALA A 104 6.39 -7.49 2.13
CA ALA A 104 6.43 -6.66 0.94
C ALA A 104 5.18 -6.92 0.09
N HIS A 105 4.64 -5.89 -0.52
CA HIS A 105 3.61 -6.03 -1.54
C HIS A 105 4.16 -5.75 -2.93
N SER A 106 3.46 -6.24 -3.94
CA SER A 106 3.65 -5.84 -5.32
C SER A 106 2.30 -5.47 -5.94
N SER A 107 2.07 -4.18 -6.14
CA SER A 107 0.84 -3.69 -6.78
C SER A 107 0.70 -4.20 -8.22
N THR A 108 1.82 -4.55 -8.87
CA THR A 108 1.82 -5.08 -10.23
C THR A 108 1.54 -6.59 -10.28
N LEU A 109 2.15 -7.39 -9.39
CA LEU A 109 1.90 -8.84 -9.32
C LEU A 109 0.61 -9.20 -8.58
N LYS A 110 0.09 -8.25 -7.79
CA LYS A 110 -1.01 -8.48 -6.84
C LYS A 110 -0.66 -9.57 -5.85
N SER A 111 0.57 -9.52 -5.35
CA SER A 111 1.09 -10.48 -4.40
C SER A 111 1.61 -9.78 -3.16
N ILE A 112 1.58 -10.51 -2.05
CA ILE A 112 2.18 -10.13 -0.78
C ILE A 112 3.17 -11.21 -0.41
N LEU A 113 4.35 -10.81 0.01
CA LEU A 113 5.30 -11.63 0.74
C LEU A 113 5.18 -11.26 2.20
N ILE A 114 5.13 -12.26 3.07
CA ILE A 114 5.09 -12.01 4.50
C ILE A 114 5.75 -13.14 5.26
N ASP A 115 6.62 -12.79 6.20
CA ASP A 115 7.20 -13.76 7.12
C ASP A 115 6.15 -14.25 8.11
N ARG A 116 6.14 -15.57 8.33
CA ARG A 116 5.38 -16.15 9.43
C ARG A 116 6.08 -15.87 10.76
N ASN A 117 5.79 -14.71 11.33
CA ASN A 117 6.23 -14.36 12.68
C ASN A 117 5.62 -15.33 13.71
N PRO A 118 6.32 -15.68 14.81
CA PRO A 118 5.73 -16.48 15.89
C PRO A 118 4.48 -15.87 16.52
N SER A 119 4.31 -14.55 16.47
CA SER A 119 3.10 -13.85 16.94
C SER A 119 2.09 -13.69 15.81
N ASP A 120 0.85 -14.12 16.08
CA ASP A 120 -0.31 -13.92 15.22
C ASP A 120 -0.65 -12.43 15.10
N THR A 121 -0.46 -11.66 16.17
CA THR A 121 -0.57 -10.20 16.15
C THR A 121 0.44 -9.62 15.16
N ALA A 122 1.72 -9.96 15.28
CA ALA A 122 2.76 -9.43 14.39
C ALA A 122 2.50 -9.77 12.92
N PHE A 123 2.13 -11.02 12.65
CA PHE A 123 1.73 -11.48 11.34
C PHE A 123 0.55 -10.67 10.80
N SER A 124 -0.51 -10.51 11.58
CA SER A 124 -1.73 -9.82 11.14
C SER A 124 -1.51 -8.33 10.90
N LEU A 125 -0.71 -7.66 11.75
CA LEU A 125 -0.38 -6.24 11.58
C LEU A 125 0.46 -6.01 10.31
N THR A 126 1.48 -6.84 10.08
CA THR A 126 2.30 -6.77 8.87
C THR A 126 1.45 -7.05 7.63
N LEU A 127 0.59 -8.06 7.68
CA LEU A 127 -0.29 -8.39 6.56
C LEU A 127 -1.26 -7.25 6.25
N PHE A 128 -1.88 -6.66 7.28
CA PHE A 128 -2.76 -5.52 7.12
C PHE A 128 -2.04 -4.32 6.48
N HIS A 129 -0.79 -4.04 6.90
CA HIS A 129 0.05 -2.99 6.31
C HIS A 129 0.22 -3.19 4.79
N GLU A 130 0.64 -4.39 4.37
CA GLU A 130 0.83 -4.73 2.96
C GLU A 130 -0.49 -4.78 2.17
N LEU A 131 -1.59 -5.20 2.81
CA LEU A 131 -2.92 -5.15 2.20
C LEU A 131 -3.39 -3.71 1.98
N MET A 132 -3.09 -2.79 2.90
CA MET A 132 -3.46 -1.38 2.75
C MET A 132 -2.75 -0.74 1.57
N HIS A 133 -1.46 -1.05 1.37
CA HIS A 133 -0.74 -0.68 0.16
C HIS A 133 -1.45 -1.21 -1.09
N LEU A 134 -1.71 -2.51 -1.11
CA LEU A 134 -2.21 -3.21 -2.29
C LEU A 134 -3.67 -2.87 -2.65
N LYS A 135 -4.54 -2.64 -1.67
CA LYS A 135 -5.99 -2.40 -1.86
C LYS A 135 -6.33 -0.91 -2.06
N SER A 136 -5.39 -0.01 -1.75
CA SER A 136 -5.50 1.42 -2.04
C SER A 136 -5.52 1.70 -3.54
N TYR A 137 -5.74 2.97 -3.91
CA TYR A 137 -5.78 3.37 -5.32
C TYR A 137 -4.47 3.02 -6.04
N THR A 138 -4.55 2.23 -7.11
CA THR A 138 -3.37 1.83 -7.88
C THR A 138 -3.48 2.30 -9.32
N ALA A 139 -2.50 3.08 -9.77
CA ALA A 139 -2.32 3.36 -11.19
C ALA A 139 -0.96 2.89 -11.67
N LEU A 140 -0.90 2.28 -12.85
CA LEU A 140 0.33 1.84 -13.48
C LEU A 140 0.70 2.75 -14.66
N GLN A 141 1.98 2.87 -14.96
CA GLN A 141 2.50 3.52 -16.16
C GLN A 141 3.35 2.56 -16.99
N VAL A 142 3.21 2.67 -18.31
CA VAL A 142 4.14 2.08 -19.27
C VAL A 142 5.25 3.08 -19.55
N LEU A 143 6.49 2.70 -19.28
CA LEU A 143 7.68 3.45 -19.67
C LEU A 143 8.10 2.99 -21.07
N PRO A 144 8.39 3.91 -22.00
CA PRO A 144 8.77 3.56 -23.36
C PRO A 144 10.02 2.68 -23.37
N SER A 145 10.02 1.68 -24.24
CA SER A 145 11.20 0.87 -24.55
C SER A 145 12.31 1.73 -25.14
N THR A 146 13.56 1.48 -24.75
CA THR A 146 14.73 1.93 -25.52
C THR A 146 15.08 0.87 -26.56
N GLU A 147 16.02 1.13 -27.48
CA GLU A 147 16.51 0.09 -28.41
C GLU A 147 17.15 -1.11 -27.69
N GLU A 148 17.53 -0.94 -26.42
CA GLU A 148 18.22 -1.94 -25.60
C GLU A 148 17.30 -2.61 -24.56
N ASP A 149 16.21 -1.95 -24.14
CA ASP A 149 15.31 -2.46 -23.09
C ASP A 149 13.85 -2.54 -23.55
N ALA A 150 13.22 -3.67 -23.25
CA ALA A 150 11.79 -3.82 -23.46
C ALA A 150 10.98 -2.83 -22.61
N ALA A 151 9.78 -2.48 -23.07
CA ALA A 151 8.89 -1.57 -22.37
C ALA A 151 8.62 -2.08 -20.94
N GLN A 152 8.75 -1.19 -19.96
CA GLN A 152 8.62 -1.54 -18.54
C GLN A 152 7.31 -0.99 -17.99
N VAL A 153 6.63 -1.79 -17.16
CA VAL A 153 5.45 -1.31 -16.42
C VAL A 153 5.81 -1.11 -14.97
N ARG A 154 5.54 0.10 -14.49
CA ARG A 154 5.86 0.53 -13.12
C ARG A 154 4.62 1.14 -12.49
N PRO A 155 4.54 1.19 -11.15
CA PRO A 155 3.58 2.05 -10.49
C PRO A 155 3.72 3.50 -10.99
N TYR A 156 2.59 4.13 -11.27
CA TYR A 156 2.46 5.58 -11.40
C TYR A 156 1.90 6.17 -10.10
N ARG A 157 0.97 5.43 -9.47
CA ARG A 157 0.36 5.76 -8.19
C ARG A 157 0.23 4.50 -7.34
N ASN A 158 0.58 4.63 -6.07
CA ASN A 158 0.26 3.68 -5.02
C ASN A 158 -0.37 4.47 -3.87
N GLY A 159 -1.69 4.40 -3.75
CA GLY A 159 -2.48 5.31 -2.94
C GLY A 159 -2.15 6.77 -3.23
N ILE A 160 -1.65 7.49 -2.23
CA ILE A 160 -1.26 8.91 -2.31
C ILE A 160 0.12 9.12 -2.95
N ALA A 161 1.00 8.12 -2.89
CA ALA A 161 2.34 8.22 -3.46
C ALA A 161 2.29 8.33 -4.99
N VAL A 162 3.22 9.12 -5.54
CA VAL A 162 3.30 9.39 -6.99
C VAL A 162 4.69 9.10 -7.50
N VAL A 163 4.79 8.26 -8.52
CA VAL A 163 6.04 8.00 -9.23
C VAL A 163 6.10 8.91 -10.47
N SER A 164 7.25 9.54 -10.69
CA SER A 164 7.51 10.39 -11.85
C SER A 164 7.37 9.61 -13.17
N ARG A 165 7.17 10.35 -14.27
CA ARG A 165 6.95 9.77 -15.62
C ARG A 165 8.17 9.04 -16.20
N ASP A 166 9.35 9.31 -15.66
CA ASP A 166 10.57 8.58 -15.98
C ASP A 166 10.83 7.41 -15.04
N GLY A 167 9.97 7.19 -14.04
CA GLY A 167 10.10 6.12 -13.05
C GLY A 167 11.18 6.35 -11.98
N LYS A 168 11.87 7.50 -11.98
CA LYS A 168 13.08 7.71 -11.18
C LYS A 168 12.84 8.33 -9.80
N THR A 169 11.70 8.96 -9.57
CA THR A 169 11.43 9.69 -8.32
C THR A 169 10.05 9.34 -7.81
N THR A 170 9.98 8.95 -6.54
CA THR A 170 8.72 8.76 -5.81
C THR A 170 8.51 9.96 -4.88
N TYR A 171 7.34 10.57 -4.98
CA TYR A 171 6.88 11.64 -4.10
C TYR A 171 5.82 11.11 -3.13
N LEU A 172 5.78 11.66 -1.92
CA LEU A 172 4.79 11.34 -0.88
C LEU A 172 4.86 9.89 -0.38
N ASN A 173 6.00 9.21 -0.55
CA ASN A 173 6.18 7.84 -0.07
C ASN A 173 6.19 7.76 1.46
N ASN A 174 6.85 8.71 2.14
CA ASN A 174 6.88 8.71 3.61
C ASN A 174 5.51 9.10 4.17
N LEU A 175 4.80 10.03 3.51
CA LEU A 175 3.42 10.36 3.86
C LEU A 175 2.50 9.14 3.70
N GLU A 176 2.68 8.38 2.63
CA GLU A 176 1.90 7.18 2.33
C GLU A 176 2.08 6.12 3.42
N GLU A 177 3.33 5.79 3.76
CA GLU A 177 3.66 4.86 4.83
C GLU A 177 3.15 5.34 6.19
N ALA A 178 3.16 6.66 6.46
CA ALA A 178 2.58 7.23 7.68
C ALA A 178 1.05 7.03 7.76
N ILE A 179 0.34 7.20 6.64
CA ILE A 179 -1.11 6.98 6.57
C ILE A 179 -1.44 5.50 6.78
N ILE A 180 -0.65 4.59 6.19
CA ILE A 180 -0.81 3.16 6.41
C ILE A 180 -0.43 2.76 7.84
N GLY A 181 0.61 3.36 8.41
CA GLY A 181 0.99 3.19 9.81
C GLY A 181 -0.14 3.58 10.75
N TYR A 182 -0.80 4.72 10.49
CA TYR A 182 -2.01 5.13 11.20
C TYR A 182 -3.14 4.10 11.06
N ALA A 183 -3.43 3.64 9.85
CA ALA A 183 -4.46 2.63 9.61
C ALA A 183 -4.15 1.32 10.36
N THR A 184 -2.89 0.93 10.41
CA THR A 184 -2.41 -0.26 11.14
C THR A 184 -2.56 -0.08 12.66
N GLU A 185 -2.30 1.11 13.20
CA GLU A 185 -2.58 1.45 14.60
C GLU A 185 -4.09 1.34 14.92
N GLN A 186 -4.95 1.84 14.02
CA GLN A 186 -6.40 1.70 14.17
C GLN A 186 -6.85 0.25 14.11
N PHE A 187 -6.30 -0.54 13.19
CA PHE A 187 -6.58 -1.98 13.10
C PHE A 187 -6.18 -2.71 14.38
N TYR A 188 -5.00 -2.42 14.92
CA TYR A 188 -4.55 -2.99 16.19
C TYR A 188 -5.51 -2.67 17.34
N ASN A 189 -5.81 -1.38 17.53
CA ASN A 189 -6.58 -0.90 18.67
C ASN A 189 -8.06 -1.30 18.60
N ASN A 190 -8.65 -1.26 17.39
CA ASN A 190 -10.09 -1.40 17.23
C ASN A 190 -10.51 -2.81 16.79
N SER A 191 -9.60 -3.62 16.25
CA SER A 191 -9.92 -4.96 15.73
C SER A 191 -9.12 -6.06 16.43
N VAL A 192 -7.78 -5.97 16.46
CA VAL A 192 -6.94 -7.06 16.97
C VAL A 192 -7.15 -7.28 18.46
N LYS A 193 -7.03 -6.24 19.29
CA LYS A 193 -7.10 -6.33 20.76
C LYS A 193 -8.39 -6.95 21.31
N ILE A 194 -9.49 -6.87 20.56
CA ILE A 194 -10.81 -7.31 21.00
C ILE A 194 -11.26 -8.61 20.31
N ASN A 195 -10.46 -9.15 19.38
CA ASN A 195 -10.83 -10.33 18.61
C ASN A 195 -10.35 -11.62 19.29
N SER A 196 -11.23 -12.63 19.33
CA SER A 196 -10.97 -13.92 19.96
C SER A 196 -9.87 -14.74 19.30
N LEU A 197 -9.48 -14.43 18.06
CA LEU A 197 -8.33 -15.02 17.37
C LEU A 197 -7.01 -14.76 18.12
N PHE A 198 -6.92 -13.67 18.89
CA PHE A 198 -5.70 -13.25 19.60
C PHE A 198 -5.78 -13.41 21.11
N LYS A 199 -6.79 -14.13 21.63
CA LYS A 199 -7.07 -14.22 23.08
C LYS A 199 -5.91 -14.82 23.91
N ASP A 200 -5.10 -15.67 23.28
CA ASP A 200 -3.99 -16.39 23.92
C ASP A 200 -2.64 -15.68 23.71
N GLU A 201 -2.62 -14.56 22.96
CA GLU A 201 -1.42 -13.78 22.71
C GLU A 201 -1.08 -12.91 23.93
N LYS A 202 0.21 -12.89 24.28
CA LYS A 202 0.75 -11.82 25.13
C LYS A 202 1.01 -10.63 24.23
N PHE A 203 0.21 -9.57 24.37
CA PHE A 203 0.42 -8.31 23.67
C PHE A 203 1.69 -7.62 24.18
N ASP A 204 2.85 -8.06 23.69
CA ASP A 204 4.08 -7.29 23.82
C ASP A 204 4.15 -6.34 22.62
N VAL A 205 3.88 -5.06 22.87
CA VAL A 205 3.58 -4.02 21.86
C VAL A 205 4.84 -3.55 21.12
N SER A 206 5.88 -4.39 21.05
CA SER A 206 7.17 -4.07 20.42
C SER A 206 7.18 -4.25 18.91
N ILE A 207 6.05 -4.64 18.30
CA ILE A 207 5.92 -4.74 16.84
C ILE A 207 5.68 -3.34 16.27
N ASP A 208 6.76 -2.63 15.97
CA ASP A 208 6.70 -1.35 15.24
C ASP A 208 6.50 -1.58 13.73
N THR A 209 5.36 -2.16 13.36
CA THR A 209 4.85 -2.07 11.98
C THR A 209 4.12 -0.76 11.75
N SER A 210 3.79 -0.03 12.83
CA SER A 210 3.08 1.25 12.78
C SER A 210 3.92 2.38 12.20
N ARG A 211 5.24 2.24 12.09
CA ARG A 211 6.14 3.34 11.67
C ARG A 211 5.88 4.57 12.51
N ARG A 212 6.03 4.40 13.83
CA ARG A 212 5.54 5.37 14.81
C ARG A 212 6.06 6.77 14.58
N GLU A 213 7.33 6.92 14.20
CA GLU A 213 7.93 8.21 13.90
C GLU A 213 7.24 8.90 12.70
N GLU A 214 6.98 8.16 11.62
CA GLU A 214 6.25 8.68 10.47
C GLU A 214 4.80 9.04 10.81
N VAL A 215 4.13 8.25 11.65
CA VAL A 215 2.77 8.55 12.14
C VAL A 215 2.74 9.82 12.99
N GLU A 216 3.72 10.01 13.89
CA GLU A 216 3.84 11.23 14.70
C GLU A 216 4.08 12.48 13.83
N LYS A 217 4.87 12.34 12.74
CA LYS A 217 5.06 13.39 11.74
C LYS A 217 3.77 13.70 10.97
N LEU A 218 2.98 12.68 10.62
CA LEU A 218 1.66 12.87 10.02
C LEU A 218 0.72 13.64 10.97
N TYR A 219 0.65 13.27 12.25
CA TYR A 219 -0.15 14.01 13.22
C TYR A 219 0.31 15.47 13.36
N THR A 220 1.61 15.72 13.35
CA THR A 220 2.17 17.09 13.38
C THR A 220 1.73 17.89 12.15
N LEU A 221 1.75 17.29 10.96
CA LEU A 221 1.27 17.92 9.74
C LEU A 221 -0.23 18.21 9.82
N VAL A 222 -1.04 17.24 10.24
CA VAL A 222 -2.50 17.38 10.42
C VAL A 222 -2.81 18.50 11.41
N ASP A 223 -2.12 18.54 12.54
CA ASP A 223 -2.25 19.58 13.56
C ASP A 223 -1.98 20.96 12.97
N MET A 224 -0.88 21.11 12.24
CA MET A 224 -0.51 22.37 11.61
C MET A 224 -1.56 22.83 10.58
N LEU A 225 -2.03 21.91 9.74
CA LEU A 225 -3.04 22.21 8.73
C LEU A 225 -4.37 22.58 9.38
N PHE A 226 -4.80 21.87 10.42
CA PHE A 226 -6.02 22.18 11.17
C PHE A 226 -5.95 23.55 11.83
N GLN A 227 -4.86 23.85 12.56
CA GLN A 227 -4.70 25.14 13.26
C GLN A 227 -4.74 26.34 12.31
N LYS A 228 -4.26 26.18 11.07
CA LYS A 228 -4.26 27.25 10.05
C LYS A 228 -5.56 27.33 9.23
N ASN A 229 -6.49 26.38 9.39
CA ASN A 229 -7.72 26.29 8.61
C ASN A 229 -8.95 25.93 9.50
N GLN A 230 -8.99 26.43 10.74
CA GLN A 230 -10.09 26.17 11.70
C GLN A 230 -11.45 26.72 11.25
N ASP A 231 -11.46 27.66 10.30
CA ASP A 231 -12.66 28.16 9.64
C ASP A 231 -13.23 27.16 8.62
N SER A 232 -12.39 26.25 8.12
CA SER A 232 -12.71 25.29 7.07
C SER A 232 -12.90 23.86 7.58
N PHE A 233 -12.42 23.56 8.78
CA PHE A 233 -12.47 22.22 9.38
C PHE A 233 -12.96 22.27 10.82
N SER A 234 -13.80 21.30 11.17
CA SER A 234 -14.37 21.15 12.51
C SER A 234 -13.43 20.40 13.47
N SER A 235 -12.54 19.56 12.94
CA SER A 235 -11.58 18.80 13.75
C SER A 235 -10.33 18.36 12.97
N LYS A 236 -9.35 17.82 13.70
CA LYS A 236 -8.13 17.23 13.12
C LYS A 236 -8.45 15.95 12.34
N GLU A 237 -9.43 15.18 12.80
CA GLU A 237 -9.89 13.95 12.18
C GLU A 237 -10.49 14.21 10.79
N GLU A 238 -11.15 15.36 10.60
CA GLU A 238 -11.65 15.77 9.29
C GLU A 238 -10.50 16.02 8.30
N VAL A 239 -9.42 16.68 8.77
CA VAL A 239 -8.20 16.89 7.98
C VAL A 239 -7.51 15.56 7.67
N LEU A 240 -7.31 14.70 8.66
CA LEU A 240 -6.72 13.37 8.48
C LEU A 240 -7.55 12.51 7.51
N GLY A 241 -8.89 12.59 7.61
CA GLY A 241 -9.81 11.90 6.70
C GLY A 241 -9.62 12.28 5.24
N LEU A 242 -9.19 13.52 4.92
CA LEU A 242 -8.84 13.89 3.55
C LEU A 242 -7.62 13.11 3.03
N PHE A 243 -6.61 12.91 3.87
CA PHE A 243 -5.41 12.14 3.50
C PHE A 243 -5.74 10.66 3.28
N ILE A 244 -6.52 10.06 4.17
CA ILE A 244 -6.93 8.66 4.05
C ILE A 244 -7.86 8.48 2.83
N HIS A 245 -8.75 9.43 2.57
CA HIS A 245 -9.58 9.41 1.36
C HIS A 245 -8.72 9.49 0.08
N ALA A 246 -7.68 10.33 0.08
CA ALA A 246 -6.75 10.45 -1.04
C ALA A 246 -5.91 9.17 -1.22
N GLN A 247 -5.52 8.50 -0.13
CA GLN A 247 -4.87 7.18 -0.16
C GLN A 247 -5.80 6.14 -0.79
N ALA A 248 -7.04 6.08 -0.32
CA ALA A 248 -8.01 5.09 -0.76
C ALA A 248 -8.41 5.27 -2.23
N ASN A 249 -8.59 6.50 -2.70
CA ASN A 249 -9.22 6.80 -4.00
C ASN A 249 -8.34 7.53 -5.01
N GLY A 250 -7.12 7.92 -4.63
CA GLY A 250 -6.20 8.64 -5.50
C GLY A 250 -6.52 10.14 -5.68
N ASP A 251 -7.53 10.69 -4.99
CA ASP A 251 -7.92 12.11 -5.05
C ASP A 251 -6.91 13.00 -4.30
N LEU A 252 -5.77 13.24 -4.96
CA LEU A 252 -4.71 14.12 -4.43
C LEU A 252 -5.06 15.61 -4.48
N PHE A 253 -6.10 15.99 -5.23
CA PHE A 253 -6.31 17.40 -5.56
C PHE A 253 -6.67 18.22 -4.33
N LYS A 254 -7.55 17.69 -3.47
CA LYS A 254 -7.96 18.36 -2.23
C LYS A 254 -6.80 18.47 -1.23
N VAL A 255 -6.05 17.39 -1.05
CA VAL A 255 -4.86 17.36 -0.19
C VAL A 255 -3.81 18.35 -0.68
N GLY A 256 -3.51 18.32 -1.98
CA GLY A 256 -2.57 19.25 -2.59
C GLY A 256 -3.00 20.70 -2.42
N ARG A 257 -4.25 21.04 -2.73
CA ARG A 257 -4.75 22.42 -2.54
C ARG A 257 -4.67 22.87 -1.08
N LEU A 258 -5.00 22.01 -0.13
CA LEU A 258 -4.91 22.33 1.29
C LEU A 258 -3.47 22.64 1.69
N ILE A 259 -2.52 21.77 1.33
CA ILE A 259 -1.10 21.94 1.64
C ILE A 259 -0.55 23.21 0.98
N GLU A 260 -0.75 23.38 -0.32
CA GLU A 260 -0.18 24.50 -1.09
C GLU A 260 -0.75 25.86 -0.64
N LYS A 261 -2.06 25.92 -0.32
CA LYS A 261 -2.69 27.14 0.23
C LYS A 261 -2.15 27.49 1.62
N THR A 262 -1.86 26.48 2.43
CA THR A 262 -1.51 26.65 3.85
C THR A 262 -0.01 26.88 4.07
N LEU A 263 0.83 26.16 3.33
CA LEU A 263 2.28 26.11 3.53
C LEU A 263 3.07 26.78 2.39
N GLY A 264 2.39 27.16 1.30
CA GLY A 264 2.98 27.85 0.15
C GLY A 264 3.28 26.93 -1.02
N GLU A 265 3.38 27.53 -2.22
CA GLU A 265 3.48 26.82 -3.50
C GLU A 265 4.74 25.94 -3.63
N GLY A 266 4.56 24.73 -4.14
CA GLY A 266 5.59 23.71 -4.33
C GLY A 266 5.88 22.87 -3.08
N THR A 267 5.17 23.08 -1.98
CA THR A 267 5.42 22.37 -0.71
C THR A 267 5.05 20.89 -0.82
N LEU A 268 3.99 20.54 -1.56
CA LEU A 268 3.54 19.14 -1.68
C LEU A 268 4.66 18.25 -2.23
N LYS A 269 5.39 18.72 -3.25
CA LYS A 269 6.49 17.97 -3.88
C LYS A 269 7.71 17.80 -2.96
N LYS A 270 7.82 18.61 -1.92
CA LYS A 270 8.96 18.63 -0.99
C LYS A 270 8.62 18.02 0.36
N LEU A 271 7.35 17.67 0.60
CA LEU A 271 6.84 17.26 1.91
C LEU A 271 7.66 16.16 2.56
N ASP A 272 7.97 15.08 1.82
CA ASP A 272 8.82 14.00 2.32
C ASP A 272 10.25 14.43 2.65
N ALA A 273 10.80 15.35 1.86
CA ALA A 273 12.19 15.80 1.99
C ALA A 273 12.39 16.84 3.09
N THR A 274 11.33 17.54 3.52
CA THR A 274 11.46 18.69 4.44
C THR A 274 10.60 18.61 5.69
N ILE A 275 9.45 17.94 5.65
CA ILE A 275 8.47 17.92 6.75
C ILE A 275 8.38 16.52 7.39
N LEU A 276 8.60 15.46 6.60
CA LEU A 276 8.49 14.08 7.07
C LEU A 276 9.84 13.34 7.18
N LYS A 277 10.96 14.06 7.03
CA LYS A 277 12.31 13.55 7.24
C LYS A 277 12.73 13.68 8.69
#